data_AF-W6NHW5-F1
#
_entry.id   AF-W6NHW5-F1
#
_cell.length_a   1.000
_cell.length_b   1.000
_cell.length_c   1.000
_cell.angle_alpha   90.00
_cell.angle_beta   90.00
_cell.angle_gamma   90.00
#
_symmetry.space_group_name_H-M   'P 1'
#
loop_
_entity.id
_entity.type
_entity.pdbx_description
1 polymer ?
#
loop_
_entity_poly.entity_id
_entity_poly.type
_entity_poly.pdbx_seq_one_letter_code
_entity_poly.pdbx_strand_id
1 'polypeptide(L)'
;VLIGKFVDDEEYLRDRSSDELSFWLKKNKPKTIRMNWTCPKKADSIFLKCGLRMDNLPLVYDSQNLPITEDKWNKTVFFSKPHGSYQWPPHISVVVYASKPQINRTPLSDCEKAIVTAFEDEALFEKWIALLLIEKHDSKEVNDNTVWMIKYLLRNFPASDVIYKRVTTTLQELLKSRKRAEQRLAAEIFTGVAKGTKYIGFKKLDQLWQWLAPAIDNLYDHMNADAYSAWQSCITDVLNRDDTRRFWWLVERFLNSMTRPAPTAWHQGIRSYVLLATDWRETETRRRICEIAWKSLPKAVIETQRIGISTSLKHVCTVLEANMNNDLQNLPERFRLESVDVWLGRFE
;
A
#
# COMPACT_ATOMS: atom_id res chain seq x y z
N VAL A 1 0.93 -31.89 -9.75
CA VAL A 1 0.73 -32.19 -8.32
C VAL A 1 0.39 -30.94 -7.53
N LEU A 2 1.30 -29.95 -7.40
CA LEU A 2 1.07 -28.73 -6.58
C LEU A 2 -0.26 -28.00 -6.88
N ILE A 3 -0.55 -27.73 -8.16
CA ILE A 3 -1.78 -27.03 -8.56
C ILE A 3 -3.04 -27.79 -8.12
N GLY A 4 -3.06 -29.12 -8.30
CA GLY A 4 -4.21 -29.95 -7.94
C GLY A 4 -4.48 -30.00 -6.44
N LYS A 5 -3.51 -29.60 -5.61
CA LYS A 5 -3.63 -29.59 -4.15
C LYS A 5 -4.17 -28.28 -3.58
N PHE A 6 -4.41 -27.24 -4.40
CA PHE A 6 -5.06 -25.99 -3.96
C PHE A 6 -6.51 -26.20 -3.51
N VAL A 7 -7.13 -27.28 -3.95
CA VAL A 7 -8.53 -27.64 -3.67
C VAL A 7 -8.65 -28.99 -2.96
N ASP A 8 -7.55 -29.41 -2.31
CA ASP A 8 -7.52 -30.60 -1.47
C ASP A 8 -8.34 -30.37 -0.19
N ASP A 9 -8.86 -31.44 0.41
CA ASP A 9 -9.67 -31.33 1.62
C ASP A 9 -8.79 -31.05 2.85
N GLU A 10 -7.51 -31.46 2.82
CA GLU A 10 -6.54 -31.19 3.89
C GLU A 10 -5.92 -29.79 3.78
N GLU A 11 -6.14 -28.94 4.79
CA GLU A 11 -5.58 -27.58 4.88
C GLU A 11 -4.05 -27.58 4.77
N TYR A 12 -3.38 -28.51 5.45
CA TYR A 12 -1.92 -28.64 5.41
C TYR A 12 -1.38 -28.80 3.98
N LEU A 13 -2.07 -29.58 3.13
CA LEU A 13 -1.65 -29.79 1.74
C LEU A 13 -1.90 -28.53 0.89
N ARG A 14 -2.98 -27.80 1.16
CA ARG A 14 -3.26 -26.51 0.50
C ARG A 14 -2.21 -25.48 0.84
N ASP A 15 -1.90 -25.31 2.12
CA ASP A 15 -0.90 -24.35 2.59
C ASP A 15 0.48 -24.63 2.03
N ARG A 16 0.91 -25.89 2.08
CA ARG A 16 2.20 -26.31 1.50
C ARG A 16 2.26 -26.06 0.00
N SER A 17 1.16 -26.34 -0.71
CA SER A 17 1.09 -26.11 -2.15
C SER A 17 1.11 -24.63 -2.51
N SER A 18 0.45 -23.80 -1.70
CA SER A 18 0.44 -22.34 -1.82
C SER A 18 1.83 -21.75 -1.57
N ASP A 19 2.53 -22.18 -0.51
CA ASP A 19 3.89 -21.76 -0.22
C ASP A 19 4.85 -22.16 -1.36
N GLU A 20 4.91 -23.45 -1.71
CA GLU A 20 5.82 -23.96 -2.73
C GLU A 20 5.58 -23.31 -4.11
N LEU A 21 4.32 -23.15 -4.52
CA LEU A 21 3.98 -22.49 -5.78
C LEU A 21 4.29 -20.98 -5.73
N SER A 22 3.95 -20.28 -4.65
CA SER A 22 4.24 -18.85 -4.51
C SER A 22 5.75 -18.58 -4.53
N PHE A 23 6.54 -19.46 -3.92
CA PHE A 23 7.99 -19.43 -3.95
C PHE A 23 8.54 -19.67 -5.36
N TRP A 24 8.00 -20.66 -6.07
CA TRP A 24 8.35 -20.91 -7.46
C TRP A 24 8.04 -19.70 -8.35
N LEU A 25 6.86 -19.11 -8.20
CA LEU A 25 6.44 -17.89 -8.91
C LEU A 25 7.34 -16.69 -8.56
N LYS A 26 7.79 -16.58 -7.31
CA LYS A 26 8.73 -15.54 -6.86
C LYS A 26 10.12 -15.70 -7.50
N LYS A 27 10.60 -16.94 -7.65
CA LYS A 27 11.90 -17.24 -8.29
C LYS A 27 11.85 -17.03 -9.80
N ASN A 28 10.76 -17.43 -10.45
CA ASN A 28 10.58 -17.36 -11.90
C ASN A 28 9.88 -16.09 -12.38
N LYS A 29 9.65 -15.12 -11.49
CA LYS A 29 9.02 -13.85 -11.85
C LYS A 29 9.79 -13.16 -12.98
N PRO A 30 9.10 -12.53 -13.94
CA PRO A 30 9.79 -11.84 -15.00
C PRO A 30 10.55 -10.63 -14.43
N LYS A 31 11.77 -10.43 -14.95
CA LYS A 31 12.71 -9.43 -14.43
C LYS A 31 12.25 -8.03 -14.80
N THR A 32 12.34 -7.11 -13.85
CA THR A 32 12.09 -5.68 -14.10
C THR A 32 13.22 -5.10 -14.93
N ILE A 33 12.88 -4.28 -15.93
CA ILE A 33 13.86 -3.53 -16.72
C ILE A 33 14.30 -2.33 -15.87
N ARG A 34 15.61 -2.16 -15.71
CA ARG A 34 16.19 -1.13 -14.82
C ARG A 34 17.01 -0.12 -15.60
N MET A 35 17.08 1.09 -15.08
CA MET A 35 17.96 2.17 -15.53
C MET A 35 18.78 2.70 -14.36
N ASN A 36 19.93 3.29 -14.67
CA ASN A 36 20.69 4.07 -13.71
C ASN A 36 20.13 5.49 -13.70
N TRP A 37 19.48 5.87 -12.60
CA TRP A 37 19.02 7.23 -12.40
C TRP A 37 20.14 8.05 -11.76
N THR A 38 20.53 9.13 -12.43
CA THR A 38 21.58 10.04 -11.97
C THR A 38 21.09 10.82 -10.76
N CYS A 39 21.80 10.72 -9.64
CA CYS A 39 21.40 11.45 -8.45
C CYS A 39 21.75 12.94 -8.56
N PRO A 40 20.93 13.82 -7.97
CA PRO A 40 21.24 15.23 -7.86
C PRO A 40 22.59 15.43 -7.17
N LYS A 41 23.35 16.44 -7.62
CA LYS A 41 24.54 16.87 -6.90
C LYS A 41 24.09 17.45 -5.56
N LYS A 42 24.77 17.04 -4.48
CA LYS A 42 24.52 17.60 -3.14
C LYS A 42 24.79 19.10 -3.19
N ALA A 43 23.95 19.89 -2.51
CA ALA A 43 24.30 21.28 -2.23
C ALA A 43 25.55 21.31 -1.34
N ASP A 44 26.51 22.19 -1.65
CA ASP A 44 27.73 22.38 -0.86
C ASP A 44 27.37 23.01 0.50
N SER A 45 26.96 22.17 1.44
CA SER A 45 26.68 22.54 2.83
C SER A 45 27.77 21.98 3.73
N ILE A 46 28.32 22.84 4.57
CA ILE A 46 29.34 22.51 5.59
C ILE A 46 28.79 21.46 6.57
N PHE A 47 27.49 21.49 6.84
CA PHE A 47 26.81 20.52 7.71
C PHE A 47 25.89 19.59 6.94
N LEU A 48 25.87 18.32 7.35
CA LEU A 48 25.04 17.29 6.73
C LEU A 48 23.61 17.36 7.27
N LYS A 49 22.65 17.58 6.36
CA LYS A 49 21.21 17.61 6.65
C LYS A 49 20.56 16.27 6.27
N CYS A 50 19.89 15.64 7.23
CA CYS A 50 19.13 14.40 7.01
C CYS A 50 17.68 14.69 6.61
N GLY A 51 17.01 13.69 6.03
CA GLY A 51 15.60 13.74 5.71
C GLY A 51 15.28 14.51 4.44
N LEU A 52 14.20 15.29 4.46
CA LEU A 52 13.63 16.01 3.33
C LEU A 52 14.40 17.29 3.01
N ARG A 53 14.90 17.42 1.79
CA ARG A 53 15.70 18.55 1.32
C ARG A 53 15.27 18.97 -0.09
N MET A 54 15.69 20.17 -0.50
CA MET A 54 15.38 20.70 -1.83
C MET A 54 15.80 19.76 -2.97
N ASP A 55 16.94 19.07 -2.85
CA ASP A 55 17.47 18.14 -3.84
C ASP A 55 16.66 16.84 -3.96
N ASN A 56 15.95 16.43 -2.91
CA ASN A 56 15.18 15.18 -2.88
C ASN A 56 13.64 15.39 -2.91
N LEU A 57 13.17 16.64 -3.02
CA LEU A 57 11.76 16.99 -3.20
C LEU A 57 11.04 16.18 -4.29
N PRO A 58 11.65 15.89 -5.47
CA PRO A 58 10.98 15.07 -6.47
C PRO A 58 10.68 13.62 -6.04
N LEU A 59 11.18 13.15 -4.88
CA LEU A 59 10.94 11.80 -4.36
C LEU A 59 9.84 11.75 -3.29
N VAL A 60 9.42 12.89 -2.75
CA VAL A 60 8.44 12.93 -1.67
C VAL A 60 7.02 12.96 -2.19
N TYR A 61 6.08 12.54 -1.34
CA TYR A 61 4.66 12.72 -1.55
C TYR A 61 4.33 14.21 -1.45
N ASP A 62 4.21 14.85 -2.62
CA ASP A 62 3.84 16.26 -2.78
C ASP A 62 2.45 16.35 -3.40
N SER A 63 1.44 16.74 -2.62
CA SER A 63 0.04 16.75 -3.06
C SER A 63 -0.20 17.62 -4.31
N GLN A 64 0.62 18.65 -4.52
CA GLN A 64 0.53 19.55 -5.66
C GLN A 64 1.18 18.96 -6.93
N ASN A 65 2.03 17.95 -6.79
CA ASN A 65 2.85 17.39 -7.87
C ASN A 65 2.66 15.87 -8.06
N LEU A 66 1.56 15.30 -7.53
CA LEU A 66 1.24 13.89 -7.69
C LEU A 66 1.07 13.48 -9.18
N PRO A 67 1.41 12.22 -9.53
CA PRO A 67 1.27 11.69 -10.88
C PRO A 67 -0.19 11.32 -11.21
N ILE A 68 -1.09 12.30 -11.20
CA ILE A 68 -2.53 12.12 -11.40
C ILE A 68 -2.95 11.97 -12.86
N THR A 69 -2.04 12.21 -13.81
CA THR A 69 -2.28 12.04 -15.25
C THR A 69 -1.33 11.00 -15.82
N GLU A 70 -1.72 10.36 -16.93
CA GLU A 70 -0.88 9.39 -17.63
C GLU A 70 0.49 9.98 -18.01
N ASP A 71 0.52 11.22 -18.51
CA ASP A 71 1.76 11.92 -18.85
C ASP A 71 2.69 12.10 -17.64
N LYS A 72 2.16 12.59 -16.50
CA LYS A 72 2.95 12.76 -15.27
C LYS A 72 3.41 11.42 -14.72
N TRP A 73 2.54 10.41 -14.70
CA TRP A 73 2.87 9.05 -14.27
C TRP A 73 4.00 8.44 -15.10
N ASN A 74 3.93 8.60 -16.42
CA ASN A 74 4.92 8.07 -17.35
C ASN A 74 6.27 8.81 -17.27
N LYS A 75 6.31 10.02 -16.73
CA LYS A 75 7.52 10.81 -16.46
C LYS A 75 8.03 10.69 -15.02
N THR A 76 7.28 10.05 -14.13
CA THR A 76 7.68 9.87 -12.73
C THR A 76 8.57 8.65 -12.55
N VAL A 77 9.66 8.82 -11.81
CA VAL A 77 10.49 7.71 -11.32
C VAL A 77 10.01 7.33 -9.94
N PHE A 78 9.72 6.05 -9.73
CA PHE A 78 9.26 5.52 -8.44
C PHE A 78 10.35 4.73 -7.74
N PHE A 79 10.57 5.01 -6.46
CA PHE A 79 11.61 4.44 -5.61
C PHE A 79 11.01 3.54 -4.54
N SER A 80 11.21 2.22 -4.68
CA SER A 80 10.72 1.27 -3.68
C SER A 80 11.52 1.29 -2.37
N LYS A 81 12.72 1.87 -2.37
CA LYS A 81 13.55 2.04 -1.16
C LYS A 81 13.76 3.54 -0.91
N PRO A 82 13.80 3.98 0.37
CA PRO A 82 13.99 5.38 0.74
C PRO A 82 15.46 5.83 0.56
N HIS A 83 15.91 5.95 -0.69
CA HIS A 83 17.23 6.50 -1.00
C HIS A 83 17.27 8.01 -0.85
N GLY A 84 18.45 8.57 -0.57
CA GLY A 84 18.65 10.02 -0.56
C GLY A 84 18.19 10.73 0.72
N SER A 85 17.92 10.00 1.80
CA SER A 85 17.65 10.60 3.12
C SER A 85 18.90 11.20 3.75
N TYR A 86 20.08 10.59 3.56
CA TYR A 86 21.35 11.01 4.16
C TYR A 86 22.33 11.57 3.12
N GLN A 87 22.69 10.74 2.14
CA GLN A 87 23.58 11.10 1.04
C GLN A 87 23.10 10.42 -0.26
N TRP A 88 23.50 11.01 -1.39
CA TRP A 88 23.30 10.44 -2.70
C TRP A 88 24.49 9.58 -3.12
N PRO A 89 24.28 8.33 -3.55
CA PRO A 89 25.27 7.66 -4.38
C PRO A 89 25.36 8.37 -5.75
N PRO A 90 26.38 8.08 -6.58
CA PRO A 90 26.46 8.66 -7.93
C PRO A 90 25.24 8.31 -8.79
N HIS A 91 24.71 7.09 -8.65
CA HIS A 91 23.56 6.59 -9.39
C HIS A 91 22.73 5.64 -8.51
N ILE A 92 21.43 5.56 -8.78
CA ILE A 92 20.55 4.55 -8.19
C ILE A 92 19.96 3.69 -9.31
N SER A 93 20.03 2.36 -9.15
CA SER A 93 19.34 1.44 -10.04
C SER A 93 17.84 1.44 -9.72
N VAL A 94 17.04 1.98 -10.63
CA VAL A 94 15.57 2.06 -10.51
C VAL A 94 14.90 1.32 -11.67
N VAL A 95 13.62 0.99 -11.52
CA VAL A 95 12.84 0.50 -12.66
C VAL A 95 12.67 1.63 -13.67
N VAL A 96 12.72 1.31 -14.96
CA VAL A 96 12.49 2.30 -16.03
C VAL A 96 11.15 3.00 -15.91
N TYR A 97 11.03 4.17 -16.53
CA TYR A 97 9.78 4.91 -16.66
C TYR A 97 8.63 4.06 -17.17
N ALA A 98 7.41 4.32 -16.71
CA ALA A 98 6.21 3.60 -17.12
C ALA A 98 5.81 3.84 -18.60
N SER A 99 6.38 4.87 -19.24
CA SER A 99 6.31 5.07 -20.71
C SER A 99 6.93 3.92 -21.51
N LYS A 100 7.77 3.09 -20.88
CA LYS A 100 8.38 1.90 -21.47
C LYS A 100 7.90 0.65 -20.73
N PRO A 101 7.94 -0.53 -21.36
CA PRO A 101 7.71 -1.79 -20.66
C PRO A 101 8.63 -1.90 -19.43
N GLN A 102 8.04 -2.06 -18.23
CA GLN A 102 8.78 -2.12 -16.97
C GLN A 102 9.20 -3.55 -16.60
N ILE A 103 8.59 -4.54 -17.23
CA ILE A 103 8.84 -5.96 -17.04
C ILE A 103 9.27 -6.55 -18.39
N ASN A 104 10.36 -7.33 -18.39
CA ASN A 104 10.73 -8.13 -19.54
C ASN A 104 10.02 -9.49 -19.47
N ARG A 105 8.91 -9.63 -20.21
CA ARG A 105 8.10 -10.85 -20.23
C ARG A 105 8.38 -11.67 -21.49
N THR A 106 8.96 -12.84 -21.31
CA THR A 106 9.07 -13.86 -22.36
C THR A 106 7.74 -14.60 -22.52
N PRO A 107 7.51 -15.29 -23.66
CA PRO A 107 6.39 -16.22 -23.82
C PRO A 107 6.30 -17.21 -22.65
N LEU A 108 5.08 -17.62 -22.32
CA LEU A 108 4.83 -18.55 -21.21
C LEU A 108 5.50 -19.90 -21.50
N SER A 109 6.26 -20.40 -20.53
CA SER A 109 6.69 -21.81 -20.50
C SER A 109 5.48 -22.74 -20.29
N ASP A 110 5.63 -24.02 -20.55
CA ASP A 110 4.53 -24.98 -20.39
C ASP A 110 4.05 -25.09 -18.92
N CYS A 111 4.98 -24.95 -17.96
CA CYS A 111 4.63 -24.85 -16.54
C CYS A 111 3.78 -23.60 -16.25
N GLU A 112 4.14 -22.46 -16.82
CA GLU A 112 3.39 -21.21 -16.66
C GLU A 112 2.02 -21.27 -17.33
N LYS A 113 1.92 -21.89 -18.52
CA LYS A 113 0.64 -22.13 -19.18
C LYS A 113 -0.26 -22.99 -18.30
N ALA A 114 0.25 -24.08 -17.73
CA ALA A 114 -0.53 -24.94 -16.82
C ALA A 114 -1.03 -24.18 -15.58
N ILE A 115 -0.22 -23.27 -15.01
CA ILE A 115 -0.64 -22.40 -13.91
C ILE A 115 -1.76 -21.46 -14.37
N VAL A 116 -1.58 -20.78 -15.50
CA VAL A 116 -2.59 -19.86 -16.04
C VAL A 116 -3.89 -20.61 -16.30
N THR A 117 -3.86 -21.73 -17.02
CA THR A 117 -5.03 -22.56 -17.30
C THR A 117 -5.76 -22.98 -16.01
N ALA A 118 -5.02 -23.37 -14.97
CA ALA A 118 -5.63 -23.78 -13.72
C ALA A 118 -6.32 -22.64 -12.96
N PHE A 119 -5.74 -21.44 -12.92
CA PHE A 119 -6.35 -20.29 -12.24
C PHE A 119 -7.36 -19.52 -13.11
N GLU A 120 -7.40 -19.79 -14.41
CA GLU A 120 -8.49 -19.35 -15.30
C GLU A 120 -9.74 -20.24 -15.19
N ASP A 121 -9.56 -21.51 -14.83
CA ASP A 121 -10.65 -22.45 -14.54
C ASP A 121 -11.54 -21.96 -13.40
N GLU A 122 -12.84 -21.87 -13.68
CA GLU A 122 -13.83 -21.33 -12.76
C GLU A 122 -13.99 -22.18 -11.51
N ALA A 123 -14.17 -23.49 -11.70
CA ALA A 123 -14.47 -24.42 -10.62
C ALA A 123 -13.29 -24.50 -9.63
N LEU A 124 -12.05 -24.53 -10.14
CA LEU A 124 -10.86 -24.51 -9.30
C LEU A 124 -10.75 -23.20 -8.53
N PHE A 125 -10.90 -22.05 -9.20
CA PHE A 125 -10.74 -20.75 -8.55
C PHE A 125 -11.80 -20.53 -7.46
N GLU A 126 -13.07 -20.82 -7.76
CA GLU A 126 -14.16 -20.69 -6.78
C GLU A 126 -13.98 -21.62 -5.58
N LYS A 127 -13.61 -22.89 -5.83
CA LYS A 127 -13.32 -23.83 -4.75
C LYS A 127 -12.14 -23.39 -3.90
N TRP A 128 -11.08 -22.83 -4.51
CA TRP A 128 -9.94 -22.28 -3.79
C TRP A 128 -10.37 -21.12 -2.87
N ILE A 129 -11.15 -20.15 -3.38
CA ILE A 129 -11.67 -19.05 -2.56
C ILE A 129 -12.58 -19.55 -1.43
N ALA A 130 -13.44 -20.53 -1.69
CA ALA A 130 -14.32 -21.10 -0.67
C ALA A 130 -13.53 -21.77 0.47
N LEU A 131 -12.46 -22.49 0.15
CA LEU A 131 -11.60 -23.12 1.15
C LEU A 131 -10.82 -22.09 1.97
N LEU A 132 -10.27 -21.05 1.32
CA LEU A 132 -9.64 -19.93 2.05
C LEU A 132 -10.63 -19.26 3.02
N LEU A 133 -11.89 -19.10 2.63
CA LEU A 133 -12.91 -18.55 3.53
C LEU A 133 -13.16 -19.43 4.75
N ILE A 134 -13.19 -20.77 4.57
CA ILE A 134 -13.30 -21.73 5.68
C ILE A 134 -12.13 -21.55 6.65
N GLU A 135 -10.90 -21.49 6.16
CA GLU A 135 -9.69 -21.29 6.98
C GLU A 135 -9.73 -19.96 7.76
N LYS A 136 -10.30 -18.90 7.17
CA LYS A 136 -10.43 -17.59 7.83
C LYS A 136 -11.48 -17.52 8.92
N HIS A 137 -12.33 -18.54 9.07
CA HIS A 137 -13.24 -18.59 10.22
C HIS A 137 -12.46 -18.68 11.53
N ASP A 138 -11.38 -19.45 11.56
CA ASP A 138 -10.60 -19.75 12.76
C ASP A 138 -9.30 -18.96 12.82
N SER A 139 -8.66 -18.70 11.68
CA SER A 139 -7.42 -17.92 11.62
C SER A 139 -7.66 -16.42 11.68
N LYS A 140 -7.00 -15.75 12.64
CA LYS A 140 -6.97 -14.28 12.76
C LYS A 140 -5.79 -13.65 12.02
N GLU A 141 -4.79 -14.45 11.66
CA GLU A 141 -3.55 -13.97 11.08
C GLU A 141 -3.67 -13.84 9.56
N VAL A 142 -2.89 -12.88 9.04
CA VAL A 142 -2.73 -12.68 7.60
C VAL A 142 -1.88 -13.84 7.07
N ASN A 143 -2.42 -14.60 6.13
CA ASN A 143 -1.69 -15.66 5.44
C ASN A 143 -0.88 -15.04 4.29
N ASP A 144 0.43 -14.94 4.50
CA ASP A 144 1.37 -14.40 3.52
C ASP A 144 1.36 -15.18 2.19
N ASN A 145 1.06 -16.49 2.22
CA ASN A 145 1.03 -17.33 1.03
C ASN A 145 -0.11 -16.91 0.10
N THR A 146 -1.31 -16.63 0.66
CA THR A 146 -2.44 -16.08 -0.10
C THR A 146 -2.07 -14.75 -0.77
N VAL A 147 -1.46 -13.84 0.01
CA VAL A 147 -1.01 -12.53 -0.50
C VAL A 147 -0.01 -12.72 -1.64
N TRP A 148 0.96 -13.62 -1.49
CA TRP A 148 2.00 -13.87 -2.49
C TRP A 148 1.45 -14.55 -3.74
N MET A 149 0.53 -15.51 -3.59
CA MET A 149 -0.15 -16.15 -4.71
C MET A 149 -0.88 -15.12 -5.56
N ILE A 150 -1.78 -14.33 -4.97
CA ILE A 150 -2.51 -13.28 -5.69
C ILE A 150 -1.55 -12.28 -6.34
N LYS A 151 -0.55 -11.81 -5.59
CA LYS A 151 0.46 -10.87 -6.09
C LYS A 151 1.17 -11.41 -7.33
N TYR A 152 1.66 -12.65 -7.30
CA TYR A 152 2.44 -13.20 -8.40
C TYR A 152 1.60 -13.67 -9.57
N LEU A 153 0.36 -14.12 -9.34
CA LEU A 153 -0.58 -14.38 -10.43
C LEU A 153 -0.80 -13.11 -11.27
N LEU A 154 -1.14 -12.01 -10.62
CA LEU A 154 -1.37 -10.72 -11.30
C LEU A 154 -0.10 -10.14 -11.93
N ARG A 155 1.05 -10.28 -11.26
CA ARG A 155 2.31 -9.68 -11.73
C ARG A 155 2.98 -10.50 -12.84
N ASN A 156 2.99 -11.82 -12.73
CA ASN A 156 3.71 -12.70 -13.66
C ASN A 156 2.88 -12.99 -14.92
N PHE A 157 1.55 -12.90 -14.82
CA PHE A 157 0.61 -13.15 -15.91
C PHE A 157 -0.29 -11.93 -16.20
N PRO A 158 0.28 -10.73 -16.45
CA PRO A 158 -0.50 -9.50 -16.61
C PRO A 158 -1.38 -9.49 -17.87
N ALA A 159 -1.13 -10.41 -18.81
CA ALA A 159 -1.91 -10.60 -20.04
C ALA A 159 -3.18 -11.44 -19.83
N SER A 160 -3.31 -12.18 -18.72
CA SER A 160 -4.54 -12.91 -18.40
C SER A 160 -5.56 -11.95 -17.80
N ASP A 161 -6.47 -11.46 -18.64
CA ASP A 161 -7.61 -10.66 -18.16
C ASP A 161 -8.61 -11.49 -17.36
N VAL A 162 -8.63 -12.82 -17.55
CA VAL A 162 -9.49 -13.74 -16.80
C VAL A 162 -9.05 -13.78 -15.33
N ILE A 163 -7.77 -14.06 -15.05
CA ILE A 163 -7.24 -14.06 -13.67
C ILE A 163 -7.44 -12.68 -13.03
N TYR A 164 -7.13 -11.61 -13.77
CA TYR A 164 -7.33 -10.25 -13.28
C TYR A 164 -8.78 -10.01 -12.87
N LYS A 165 -9.74 -10.31 -13.75
CA LYS A 165 -11.17 -10.13 -13.48
C LYS A 165 -11.62 -10.97 -12.29
N ARG A 166 -11.33 -12.28 -12.27
CA ARG A 166 -11.70 -13.17 -11.16
C ARG A 166 -11.24 -12.61 -9.81
N VAL A 167 -9.96 -12.28 -9.68
CA VAL A 167 -9.40 -11.72 -8.43
C VAL A 167 -10.07 -10.40 -8.05
N THR A 168 -10.21 -9.46 -8.99
CA THR A 168 -10.81 -8.15 -8.69
C THR A 168 -12.30 -8.22 -8.36
N THR A 169 -13.06 -9.09 -9.04
CA THR A 169 -14.48 -9.31 -8.77
C THR A 169 -14.66 -9.97 -7.41
N THR A 170 -13.87 -11.00 -7.08
CA THR A 170 -13.89 -11.60 -5.74
C THR A 170 -13.59 -10.57 -4.66
N LEU A 171 -12.56 -9.74 -4.84
CA LEU A 171 -12.26 -8.66 -3.90
C LEU A 171 -13.44 -7.70 -3.74
N GLN A 172 -14.05 -7.28 -4.86
CA GLN A 172 -15.17 -6.36 -4.86
C GLN A 172 -16.39 -6.91 -4.12
N GLU A 173 -16.68 -8.21 -4.25
CA GLU A 173 -17.77 -8.85 -3.50
C GLU A 173 -17.46 -8.99 -2.01
N LEU A 174 -16.25 -9.44 -1.64
CA LEU A 174 -15.86 -9.60 -0.25
C LEU A 174 -15.88 -8.27 0.53
N LEU A 175 -15.50 -7.17 -0.13
CA LEU A 175 -15.52 -5.82 0.47
C LEU A 175 -16.93 -5.34 0.85
N LYS A 176 -17.99 -5.92 0.31
CA LYS A 176 -19.39 -5.59 0.68
C LYS A 176 -19.83 -6.27 1.98
N SER A 177 -19.11 -7.29 2.43
CA SER A 177 -19.51 -8.12 3.56
C SER A 177 -19.15 -7.51 4.92
N ARG A 178 -19.88 -7.90 5.96
CA ARG A 178 -19.52 -7.62 7.38
C ARG A 178 -18.95 -8.84 8.10
N LYS A 179 -18.93 -10.01 7.47
CA LYS A 179 -18.48 -11.26 8.10
C LYS A 179 -16.97 -11.24 8.29
N ARG A 180 -16.51 -11.69 9.46
CA ARG A 180 -15.08 -11.64 9.84
C ARG A 180 -14.16 -12.38 8.85
N ALA A 181 -14.54 -13.58 8.41
CA ALA A 181 -13.73 -14.41 7.53
C ALA A 181 -13.57 -13.76 6.14
N GLU A 182 -14.69 -13.28 5.59
CA GLU A 182 -14.72 -12.57 4.30
C GLU A 182 -13.90 -11.27 4.36
N GLN A 183 -13.97 -10.52 5.46
CA GLN A 183 -13.17 -9.31 5.66
C GLN A 183 -11.67 -9.59 5.81
N ARG A 184 -11.28 -10.66 6.52
CA ARG A 184 -9.86 -11.07 6.62
C ARG A 184 -9.30 -11.49 5.27
N LEU A 185 -10.05 -12.29 4.50
CA LEU A 185 -9.63 -12.68 3.15
C LEU A 185 -9.58 -11.49 2.20
N ALA A 186 -10.53 -10.54 2.31
CA ALA A 186 -10.50 -9.30 1.52
C ALA A 186 -9.21 -8.50 1.77
N ALA A 187 -8.71 -8.44 3.01
CA ALA A 187 -7.46 -7.76 3.34
C ALA A 187 -6.26 -8.40 2.62
N GLU A 188 -6.19 -9.73 2.59
CA GLU A 188 -5.14 -10.48 1.90
C GLU A 188 -5.19 -10.28 0.38
N ILE A 189 -6.37 -10.42 -0.21
CA ILE A 189 -6.56 -10.24 -1.65
C ILE A 189 -6.27 -8.79 -2.03
N PHE A 190 -6.72 -7.80 -1.26
CA PHE A 190 -6.39 -6.37 -1.45
C PHE A 190 -4.88 -6.15 -1.51
N THR A 191 -4.15 -6.71 -0.55
CA THR A 191 -2.69 -6.59 -0.46
C THR A 191 -2.01 -7.24 -1.68
N GLY A 192 -2.49 -8.42 -2.08
CA GLY A 192 -2.05 -9.10 -3.28
C GLY A 192 -2.29 -8.28 -4.55
N VAL A 193 -3.49 -7.71 -4.70
CA VAL A 193 -3.90 -6.87 -5.82
C VAL A 193 -3.05 -5.61 -5.90
N ALA A 194 -2.94 -4.85 -4.81
CA ALA A 194 -2.15 -3.61 -4.77
C ALA A 194 -0.67 -3.84 -5.12
N LYS A 195 -0.09 -4.95 -4.66
CA LYS A 195 1.32 -5.30 -4.93
C LYS A 195 1.53 -5.98 -6.28
N GLY A 196 0.53 -6.70 -6.78
CA GLY A 196 0.59 -7.47 -8.04
C GLY A 196 0.41 -6.61 -9.28
N THR A 197 -0.40 -5.55 -9.17
CA THR A 197 -0.75 -4.66 -10.28
C THR A 197 0.26 -3.53 -10.53
N LYS A 198 1.36 -3.48 -9.78
CA LYS A 198 2.38 -2.40 -9.81
C LYS A 198 2.87 -1.95 -11.20
N TYR A 199 2.85 -2.83 -12.20
CA TYR A 199 3.49 -2.62 -13.51
C TYR A 199 2.51 -2.73 -14.70
N ILE A 200 1.19 -2.67 -14.50
CA ILE A 200 0.19 -2.90 -15.56
C ILE A 200 -0.14 -1.64 -16.40
N GLY A 201 0.55 -0.52 -16.16
CA GLY A 201 0.33 0.76 -16.86
C GLY A 201 -0.75 1.64 -16.22
N PHE A 202 -0.70 2.94 -16.51
CA PHE A 202 -1.55 3.94 -15.84
C PHE A 202 -3.04 3.70 -16.08
N LYS A 203 -3.49 3.48 -17.33
CA LYS A 203 -4.91 3.33 -17.64
C LYS A 203 -5.60 2.20 -16.86
N LYS A 204 -4.95 1.02 -16.81
CA LYS A 204 -5.50 -0.15 -16.10
C LYS A 204 -5.41 0.04 -14.57
N LEU A 205 -4.37 0.70 -14.07
CA LEU A 205 -4.27 1.10 -12.66
C LEU A 205 -5.36 2.10 -12.27
N ASP A 206 -5.58 3.13 -13.08
CA ASP A 206 -6.59 4.16 -12.79
C ASP A 206 -7.99 3.54 -12.77
N GLN A 207 -8.32 2.69 -13.75
CA GLN A 207 -9.58 1.91 -13.74
C GLN A 207 -9.75 1.05 -12.47
N LEU A 208 -8.68 0.41 -11.99
CA LEU A 208 -8.71 -0.36 -10.74
C LEU A 208 -8.98 0.55 -9.53
N TRP A 209 -8.21 1.63 -9.40
CA TRP A 209 -8.27 2.49 -8.23
C TRP A 209 -9.52 3.38 -8.20
N GLN A 210 -10.15 3.66 -9.35
CA GLN A 210 -11.42 4.37 -9.45
C GLN A 210 -12.54 3.71 -8.64
N TRP A 211 -12.60 2.37 -8.58
CA TRP A 211 -13.57 1.67 -7.73
C TRP A 211 -12.96 1.21 -6.41
N LEU A 212 -11.68 0.82 -6.40
CA LEU A 212 -11.05 0.24 -5.21
C LEU A 212 -10.80 1.28 -4.12
N ALA A 213 -10.37 2.50 -4.48
CA ALA A 213 -10.18 3.55 -3.48
C ALA A 213 -11.50 3.92 -2.79
N PRO A 214 -12.61 4.23 -3.49
CA PRO A 214 -13.89 4.49 -2.84
C PRO A 214 -14.42 3.31 -2.01
N ALA A 215 -14.17 2.06 -2.43
CA ALA A 215 -14.60 0.87 -1.69
C ALA A 215 -14.01 0.78 -0.29
N ILE A 216 -12.91 1.48 -0.02
CA ILE A 216 -12.30 1.55 1.32
C ILE A 216 -13.20 2.26 2.32
N ASP A 217 -14.03 3.20 1.91
CA ASP A 217 -14.96 3.78 2.88
C ASP A 217 -15.99 2.77 3.35
N ASN A 218 -16.51 1.96 2.41
CA ASN A 218 -17.42 0.85 2.74
C ASN A 218 -16.72 -0.18 3.63
N LEU A 219 -15.45 -0.47 3.36
CA LEU A 219 -14.63 -1.31 4.22
C LEU A 219 -14.61 -0.77 5.66
N TYR A 220 -14.34 0.53 5.85
CA TYR A 220 -14.30 1.11 7.18
C TYR A 220 -15.67 1.18 7.85
N ASP A 221 -16.75 1.42 7.10
CA ASP A 221 -18.11 1.41 7.63
C ASP A 221 -18.56 -0.01 8.05
N HIS A 222 -17.96 -1.04 7.47
CA HIS A 222 -18.25 -2.45 7.73
C HIS A 222 -17.18 -3.16 8.55
N MET A 223 -16.15 -2.42 9.00
CA MET A 223 -15.04 -2.97 9.75
C MET A 223 -15.55 -3.55 11.07
N ASN A 224 -15.05 -4.74 11.42
CA ASN A 224 -15.26 -5.30 12.75
C ASN A 224 -13.91 -5.43 13.46
N ALA A 225 -13.93 -5.47 14.80
CA ALA A 225 -12.71 -5.55 15.61
C ALA A 225 -11.88 -6.80 15.28
N ASP A 226 -12.53 -7.89 14.88
CA ASP A 226 -11.92 -9.18 14.54
C ASP A 226 -11.11 -9.18 13.23
N ALA A 227 -11.40 -8.26 12.31
CA ALA A 227 -10.72 -8.11 11.02
C ALA A 227 -9.80 -6.89 10.97
N TYR A 228 -9.93 -5.97 11.92
CA TYR A 228 -9.16 -4.72 11.96
C TYR A 228 -7.64 -4.96 11.94
N SER A 229 -7.13 -5.92 12.72
CA SER A 229 -5.69 -6.23 12.76
C SER A 229 -5.15 -6.70 11.41
N ALA A 230 -5.92 -7.53 10.69
CA ALA A 230 -5.56 -8.02 9.36
C ALA A 230 -5.48 -6.85 8.37
N TRP A 231 -6.48 -5.97 8.36
CA TRP A 231 -6.51 -4.78 7.51
C TRP A 231 -5.37 -3.81 7.84
N GLN A 232 -5.10 -3.55 9.12
CA GLN A 232 -4.01 -2.68 9.54
C GLN A 232 -2.65 -3.22 9.05
N SER A 233 -2.40 -4.52 9.24
CA SER A 233 -1.18 -5.17 8.76
C SER A 233 -1.04 -5.07 7.24
N CYS A 234 -2.12 -5.40 6.52
CA CYS A 234 -2.20 -5.37 5.06
C CYS A 234 -1.95 -3.97 4.47
N ILE A 235 -2.63 -2.94 4.99
CA ILE A 235 -2.46 -1.55 4.53
C ILE A 235 -1.03 -1.07 4.81
N THR A 236 -0.50 -1.38 5.99
CA THR A 236 0.88 -1.04 6.36
C THR A 236 1.89 -1.71 5.41
N ASP A 237 1.68 -2.97 5.07
CA ASP A 237 2.53 -3.71 4.14
C ASP A 237 2.50 -3.13 2.72
N VAL A 238 1.34 -2.66 2.24
CA VAL A 238 1.20 -1.98 0.94
C VAL A 238 1.97 -0.65 0.93
N LEU A 239 1.76 0.19 1.94
CA LEU A 239 2.28 1.56 1.95
C LEU A 239 3.77 1.64 2.31
N ASN A 240 4.28 0.79 3.20
CA ASN A 240 5.68 0.87 3.66
C ASN A 240 6.69 0.20 2.73
N ARG A 241 6.28 -0.72 1.86
CA ARG A 241 7.22 -1.49 1.00
C ARG A 241 7.53 -0.84 -0.35
N ASP A 242 6.87 0.25 -0.70
CA ASP A 242 7.03 0.88 -2.01
C ASP A 242 6.97 2.41 -1.95
N ASP A 243 7.06 3.04 -3.11
CA ASP A 243 6.84 4.46 -3.28
C ASP A 243 5.36 4.81 -3.08
N THR A 244 5.04 5.57 -2.03
CA THR A 244 3.66 5.92 -1.65
C THR A 244 2.93 6.73 -2.72
N ARG A 245 3.66 7.43 -3.60
CA ARG A 245 3.09 8.14 -4.75
C ARG A 245 2.42 7.20 -5.75
N ARG A 246 2.75 5.90 -5.75
CA ARG A 246 2.05 4.90 -6.57
C ARG A 246 0.63 4.62 -6.09
N PHE A 247 0.37 4.91 -4.81
CA PHE A 247 -0.88 4.65 -4.13
C PHE A 247 -1.58 5.97 -3.75
N TRP A 248 -1.38 7.03 -4.54
CA TRP A 248 -1.96 8.34 -4.21
C TRP A 248 -3.49 8.31 -4.12
N TRP A 249 -4.19 7.53 -4.97
CA TRP A 249 -5.64 7.34 -4.87
C TRP A 249 -6.05 6.87 -3.47
N LEU A 250 -5.28 5.93 -2.91
CA LEU A 250 -5.49 5.33 -1.60
C LEU A 250 -5.16 6.33 -0.48
N VAL A 251 -4.00 6.99 -0.57
CA VAL A 251 -3.54 7.97 0.43
C VAL A 251 -4.51 9.15 0.51
N GLU A 252 -4.88 9.75 -0.62
CA GLU A 252 -5.87 10.84 -0.64
C GLU A 252 -7.24 10.37 -0.14
N ARG A 253 -7.63 9.11 -0.42
CA ARG A 253 -8.88 8.59 0.11
C ARG A 253 -8.87 8.44 1.62
N PHE A 254 -7.77 7.95 2.21
CA PHE A 254 -7.63 7.87 3.66
C PHE A 254 -7.70 9.25 4.32
N LEU A 255 -6.97 10.23 3.78
CA LEU A 255 -6.99 11.61 4.31
C LEU A 255 -8.40 12.20 4.28
N ASN A 256 -9.15 11.98 3.20
CA ASN A 256 -10.54 12.39 3.12
C ASN A 256 -11.41 11.63 4.14
N SER A 257 -11.23 10.31 4.26
CA SER A 257 -11.99 9.45 5.16
C SER A 257 -11.84 9.82 6.64
N MET A 258 -10.66 10.32 7.04
CA MET A 258 -10.42 10.82 8.41
C MET A 258 -11.39 11.93 8.84
N THR A 259 -11.90 12.72 7.90
CA THR A 259 -12.80 13.86 8.18
C THR A 259 -14.28 13.52 8.04
N ARG A 260 -14.61 12.33 7.52
CA ARG A 260 -15.98 11.92 7.27
C ARG A 260 -16.67 11.42 8.55
N PRO A 261 -17.99 11.61 8.69
CA PRO A 261 -18.75 10.93 9.72
C PRO A 261 -18.55 9.42 9.66
N ALA A 262 -18.37 8.79 10.82
CA ALA A 262 -18.22 7.35 10.95
C ALA A 262 -19.39 6.74 11.75
N PRO A 263 -19.74 5.46 11.54
CA PRO A 263 -20.89 4.83 12.19
C PRO A 263 -20.79 4.82 13.72
N THR A 264 -19.57 4.68 14.24
CA THR A 264 -19.30 4.74 15.68
C THR A 264 -17.99 5.48 15.95
N ALA A 265 -17.78 5.87 17.20
CA ALA A 265 -16.52 6.47 17.63
C ALA A 265 -15.29 5.55 17.45
N TRP A 266 -15.49 4.23 17.50
CA TRP A 266 -14.42 3.27 17.18
C TRP A 266 -14.04 3.33 15.70
N HIS A 267 -15.03 3.36 14.80
CA HIS A 267 -14.79 3.54 13.36
C HIS A 267 -14.09 4.88 13.06
N GLN A 268 -14.46 5.95 13.76
CA GLN A 268 -13.77 7.23 13.66
C GLN A 268 -12.31 7.13 14.13
N GLY A 269 -12.09 6.42 15.25
CA GLY A 269 -10.77 6.14 15.78
C GLY A 269 -9.88 5.48 14.73
N ILE A 270 -10.25 4.30 14.24
CA ILE A 270 -9.45 3.55 13.26
C ILE A 270 -9.16 4.33 11.97
N ARG A 271 -10.12 5.15 11.49
CA ARG A 271 -9.90 6.02 10.33
C ARG A 271 -8.83 7.06 10.59
N SER A 272 -8.77 7.61 11.81
CA SER A 272 -7.84 8.69 12.16
C SER A 272 -6.38 8.26 12.07
N TYR A 273 -6.06 6.99 12.37
CA TYR A 273 -4.67 6.49 12.43
C TYR A 273 -4.35 5.36 11.45
N VAL A 274 -5.20 5.10 10.44
CA VAL A 274 -4.89 4.14 9.37
C VAL A 274 -3.60 4.48 8.63
N LEU A 275 -3.39 5.77 8.35
CA LEU A 275 -2.28 6.25 7.55
C LEU A 275 -1.16 6.69 8.49
N LEU A 276 -0.19 5.79 8.72
CA LEU A 276 0.92 6.03 9.64
C LEU A 276 1.92 7.07 9.16
N ALA A 277 2.12 7.18 7.84
CA ALA A 277 3.02 8.10 7.13
C ALA A 277 4.24 8.55 7.95
N THR A 278 5.14 7.60 8.22
CA THR A 278 6.31 7.72 9.12
C THR A 278 7.63 7.91 8.37
N ASP A 279 7.65 7.83 7.04
CA ASP A 279 8.84 8.04 6.22
C ASP A 279 9.09 9.54 5.96
N TRP A 280 10.34 9.96 5.81
CA TRP A 280 10.68 11.35 5.44
C TRP A 280 10.10 11.76 4.08
N ARG A 281 9.79 10.80 3.21
CA ARG A 281 9.07 11.04 1.94
C ARG A 281 7.62 11.41 2.13
N GLU A 282 7.07 11.28 3.34
CA GLU A 282 5.67 11.50 3.64
C GLU A 282 5.46 12.73 4.54
N THR A 283 6.43 13.62 4.62
CA THR A 283 6.39 14.81 5.50
C THR A 283 5.14 15.66 5.30
N GLU A 284 4.74 15.98 4.07
CA GLU A 284 3.48 16.72 3.83
C GLU A 284 2.25 15.90 4.26
N THR A 285 2.21 14.61 3.92
CA THR A 285 1.13 13.70 4.31
C THR A 285 0.96 13.69 5.83
N ARG A 286 2.07 13.62 6.58
CA ARG A 286 2.08 13.69 8.03
C ARG A 286 1.54 15.02 8.55
N ARG A 287 1.98 16.15 7.97
CA ARG A 287 1.45 17.48 8.32
C ARG A 287 -0.08 17.52 8.17
N ARG A 288 -0.61 17.07 7.03
CA ARG A 288 -2.06 17.04 6.76
C ARG A 288 -2.82 16.20 7.80
N ILE A 289 -2.25 15.07 8.23
CA ILE A 289 -2.84 14.21 9.27
C ILE A 289 -2.86 14.94 10.61
N CYS A 290 -1.77 15.60 10.98
CA CYS A 290 -1.72 16.40 12.20
C CYS A 290 -2.76 17.54 12.18
N GLU A 291 -2.90 18.25 11.07
CA GLU A 291 -3.92 19.31 10.92
C GLU A 291 -5.34 18.78 11.08
N ILE A 292 -5.66 17.62 10.51
CA ILE A 292 -6.97 16.96 10.65
C ILE A 292 -7.19 16.53 12.11
N ALA A 293 -6.18 15.92 12.74
CA ALA A 293 -6.23 15.46 14.12
C ALA A 293 -6.45 16.64 15.09
N TRP A 294 -5.73 17.75 14.90
CA TRP A 294 -5.88 18.97 15.71
C TRP A 294 -7.27 19.60 15.59
N LYS A 295 -7.82 19.69 14.38
CA LYS A 295 -9.19 20.18 14.15
C LYS A 295 -10.26 19.28 14.80
N SER A 296 -9.92 18.00 15.02
CA SER A 296 -10.82 17.01 15.60
C SER A 296 -10.73 16.93 17.12
N LEU A 297 -9.60 17.33 17.71
CA LEU A 297 -9.35 17.22 19.16
C LEU A 297 -10.40 17.92 20.03
N PRO A 298 -10.80 19.19 19.78
CA PRO A 298 -11.83 19.85 20.60
C PRO A 298 -13.21 19.18 20.53
N LYS A 299 -13.46 18.36 19.49
CA LYS A 299 -14.72 17.65 19.26
C LYS A 299 -14.73 16.25 19.87
N ALA A 300 -13.61 15.78 20.41
CA ALA A 300 -13.44 14.42 20.90
C ALA A 300 -14.01 14.27 22.32
N VAL A 301 -15.25 13.81 22.43
CA VAL A 301 -15.97 13.70 23.70
C VAL A 301 -15.61 12.42 24.46
N ILE A 302 -15.29 11.33 23.76
CA ILE A 302 -15.00 10.04 24.38
C ILE A 302 -13.56 9.58 24.19
N GLU A 303 -13.13 8.65 25.05
CA GLU A 303 -11.76 8.14 25.10
C GLU A 303 -11.30 7.54 23.77
N THR A 304 -12.11 6.72 23.10
CA THR A 304 -11.74 6.08 21.83
C THR A 304 -11.38 7.08 20.74
N GLN A 305 -12.07 8.23 20.68
CA GLN A 305 -11.75 9.31 19.74
C GLN A 305 -10.42 9.97 20.10
N ARG A 306 -10.20 10.24 21.39
CA ARG A 306 -8.95 10.80 21.89
C ARG A 306 -7.76 9.88 21.63
N ILE A 307 -7.91 8.57 21.81
CA ILE A 307 -6.88 7.58 21.47
C ILE A 307 -6.55 7.64 19.98
N GLY A 308 -7.55 7.68 19.10
CA GLY A 308 -7.33 7.76 17.66
C GLY A 308 -6.56 9.04 17.25
N ILE A 309 -6.96 10.19 17.81
CA ILE A 309 -6.30 11.47 17.57
C ILE A 309 -4.87 11.48 18.11
N SER A 310 -4.67 11.03 19.36
CA SER A 310 -3.34 10.90 19.98
C SER A 310 -2.41 10.00 19.15
N THR A 311 -2.91 8.86 18.68
CA THR A 311 -2.14 7.95 17.81
C THR A 311 -1.76 8.61 16.49
N SER A 312 -2.63 9.46 15.94
CA SER A 312 -2.37 10.19 14.68
C SER A 312 -1.25 11.23 14.86
N LEU A 313 -1.25 11.92 16.00
CA LEU A 313 -0.25 12.94 16.36
C LEU A 313 1.11 12.32 16.71
N LYS A 314 1.14 11.21 17.46
CA LYS A 314 2.38 10.56 17.93
C LYS A 314 3.41 10.30 16.82
N HIS A 315 2.95 9.91 15.62
CA HIS A 315 3.85 9.56 14.51
C HIS A 315 4.60 10.75 13.90
N VAL A 316 4.25 12.01 14.22
CA VAL A 316 5.05 13.16 13.78
C VAL A 316 6.47 13.06 14.31
N CYS A 317 6.65 12.55 15.54
CA CYS A 317 7.94 12.52 16.20
C CYS A 317 8.93 11.66 15.39
N THR A 318 8.44 10.57 14.78
CA THR A 318 9.24 9.72 13.88
C THR A 318 9.68 10.48 12.63
N VAL A 319 8.82 11.33 12.06
CA VAL A 319 9.18 12.14 10.88
C VAL A 319 10.11 13.30 11.26
N LEU A 320 9.89 13.95 12.41
CA LEU A 320 10.81 14.96 12.95
C LEU A 320 12.18 14.35 13.25
N GLU A 321 12.23 13.14 13.81
CA GLU A 321 13.47 12.38 14.05
C GLU A 321 14.21 12.12 12.73
N ALA A 322 13.48 11.69 11.70
CA ALA A 322 14.05 11.49 10.36
C ALA A 322 14.60 12.78 9.73
N ASN A 323 14.20 13.96 10.23
CA ASN A 323 14.62 15.29 9.79
C ASN A 323 15.51 16.04 10.82
N MET A 324 15.99 15.40 11.90
CA MET A 324 16.57 16.04 13.10
C MET A 324 17.47 17.28 12.90
N ASN A 325 18.35 17.26 11.89
CA ASN A 325 19.31 18.33 11.65
C ASN A 325 18.89 19.28 10.51
N ASN A 326 17.60 19.32 10.20
CA ASN A 326 17.05 20.01 9.05
C ASN A 326 15.78 20.77 9.46
N ASP A 327 15.88 22.10 9.53
CA ASP A 327 14.82 22.99 10.04
C ASP A 327 13.58 23.09 9.12
N LEU A 328 13.61 22.49 7.93
CA LEU A 328 12.56 22.51 6.89
C LEU A 328 12.11 23.94 6.47
N GLN A 329 12.72 25.01 7.00
CA GLN A 329 12.27 26.40 6.78
C GLN A 329 12.50 26.84 5.34
N ASN A 330 13.55 26.31 4.72
CA ASN A 330 13.87 26.54 3.31
C ASN A 330 12.98 25.77 2.34
N LEU A 331 12.09 24.89 2.83
CA LEU A 331 11.12 24.17 2.01
C LEU A 331 9.80 24.93 1.88
N PRO A 332 8.99 24.63 0.86
CA PRO A 332 7.63 25.14 0.76
C PRO A 332 6.83 24.87 2.03
N GLU A 333 5.94 25.80 2.38
CA GLU A 333 5.25 25.79 3.67
C GLU A 333 4.58 24.44 3.96
N ARG A 334 3.94 23.80 2.97
CA ARG A 334 3.26 22.49 3.10
C ARG A 334 4.13 21.35 3.64
N PHE A 335 5.46 21.46 3.60
CA PHE A 335 6.39 20.47 4.16
C PHE A 335 6.88 20.82 5.57
N ARG A 336 6.56 22.00 6.09
CA ARG A 336 7.01 22.42 7.43
C ARG A 336 6.17 21.71 8.48
N LEU A 337 6.81 20.88 9.30
CA LEU A 337 6.19 20.26 10.46
C LEU A 337 6.33 21.19 11.67
N GLU A 338 5.27 21.27 12.47
CA GLU A 338 5.32 21.93 13.78
C GLU A 338 6.22 21.12 14.73
N SER A 339 6.97 21.80 15.59
CA SER A 339 7.77 21.13 16.62
C SER A 339 6.89 20.57 17.73
N VAL A 340 7.43 19.62 18.49
CA VAL A 340 6.74 19.06 19.67
C VAL A 340 6.47 20.16 20.71
N ASP A 341 7.35 21.16 20.84
CA ASP A 341 7.14 22.27 21.79
C ASP A 341 5.89 23.09 21.46
N VAL A 342 5.66 23.38 20.17
CA VAL A 342 4.44 24.07 19.71
C VAL A 342 3.19 23.26 20.06
N TRP A 343 3.29 21.94 20.07
CA TRP A 343 2.19 21.07 20.42
C TRP A 343 1.93 21.02 21.92
N LEU A 344 2.99 20.95 22.72
CA LEU A 344 2.88 20.96 24.19
C LEU A 344 2.27 22.27 24.68
N GLY A 345 2.66 23.41 24.11
CA GLY A 345 2.09 24.72 24.46
C GLY A 345 0.62 24.94 24.04
N ARG A 346 0.00 24.01 23.30
CA ARG A 346 -1.45 24.04 23.00
C ARG A 346 -2.31 23.27 24.00
N PHE A 347 -1.69 22.48 24.87
CA PHE A 347 -2.38 21.74 25.94
C PHE A 347 -2.37 22.48 27.27
N GLU A 348 -1.58 23.56 27.38
CA GLU A 348 -1.66 24.58 28.43
C GLU A 348 -2.78 25.59 28.08
#